data_AF-A0A2J6GZK8-F1
#
_entry.id   AF-A0A2J6GZK8-F1
#
_cell.length_a   1.000
_cell.length_b   1.000
_cell.length_c   1.000
_cell.angle_alpha   90.00
_cell.angle_beta   90.00
_cell.angle_gamma   90.00
#
_symmetry.space_group_name_H-M   'P 1'
#
loop_
_entity.id
_entity.type
_entity.pdbx_description
1 polymer ?
#
loop_
_entity_poly.entity_id
_entity_poly.type
_entity_poly.pdbx_seq_one_letter_code
_entity_poly.pdbx_strand_id
1 'polypeptide(L)'
;MKTDKINFIYLLLFNSVMRRIIPALLLYLVIFAIFFFLSLYNYYLNRPFFDIGIPTETTNILMILLSAGGIIKTAYHIIKV
;
A
#
# COMPACT_ATOMS: atom_id res chain seq x y z
N MET A 1 1.92 7.27 -41.16
CA MET A 1 2.57 5.94 -41.32
C MET A 1 3.72 5.65 -40.35
N LYS A 2 4.73 6.52 -40.14
CA LYS A 2 5.75 6.29 -39.09
C LYS A 2 5.24 6.57 -37.66
N THR A 3 4.38 7.58 -37.52
CA THR A 3 3.80 8.03 -36.24
C THR A 3 2.86 6.99 -35.62
N ASP A 4 2.12 6.25 -36.44
CA ASP A 4 1.14 5.24 -35.99
C ASP A 4 1.82 4.03 -35.33
N LYS A 5 3.00 3.63 -35.85
CA LYS A 5 3.80 2.55 -35.28
C LYS A 5 4.41 2.93 -33.93
N ILE A 6 4.81 4.18 -33.75
CA ILE A 6 5.39 4.68 -32.49
C ILE A 6 4.32 4.69 -31.39
N ASN A 7 3.11 5.20 -31.69
CA ASN A 7 1.99 5.19 -30.76
C ASN A 7 1.59 3.76 -30.34
N PHE A 8 1.64 2.80 -31.26
CA PHE A 8 1.36 1.40 -30.96
C PHE A 8 2.37 0.75 -30.00
N ILE A 9 3.67 1.06 -30.17
CA ILE A 9 4.73 0.57 -29.27
C ILE A 9 4.56 1.16 -27.87
N TYR A 10 4.24 2.46 -27.76
CA TYR A 10 3.95 3.08 -26.46
C TYR A 10 2.74 2.45 -25.77
N LEU A 11 1.68 2.15 -26.53
CA LEU A 11 0.48 1.50 -25.99
C LEU A 11 0.80 0.09 -25.45
N LEU A 12 1.61 -0.69 -26.18
CA LEU A 12 2.06 -2.02 -25.75
C LEU A 12 2.95 -1.97 -24.50
N LEU A 13 3.90 -1.04 -24.46
CA LEU A 13 4.77 -0.83 -23.31
C LEU A 13 3.97 -0.39 -22.09
N PHE A 14 3.06 0.56 -22.26
CA PHE A 14 2.17 1.03 -21.20
C PHE A 14 1.34 -0.13 -20.64
N ASN A 15 0.69 -0.92 -21.50
CA ASN A 15 -0.14 -2.05 -21.06
C ASN A 15 0.67 -3.11 -20.29
N SER A 16 1.91 -3.39 -20.72
CA SER A 16 2.82 -4.31 -20.04
C SER A 16 3.25 -3.80 -18.65
N VAL A 17 3.53 -2.50 -18.54
CA VAL A 17 3.92 -1.86 -17.29
C VAL A 17 2.75 -1.81 -16.30
N MET A 18 1.56 -1.40 -16.75
CA MET A 18 0.35 -1.35 -15.91
C MET A 18 -0.03 -2.72 -15.35
N ARG A 19 0.15 -3.77 -16.17
CA ARG A 19 -0.11 -5.17 -15.76
C ARG A 19 0.82 -5.66 -14.64
N ARG A 20 1.96 -5.00 -14.41
CA ARG A 20 2.88 -5.30 -13.29
C ARG A 20 2.66 -4.36 -12.10
N ILE A 21 2.36 -3.10 -12.35
CA ILE A 21 2.19 -2.08 -11.30
C ILE A 21 0.92 -2.33 -10.47
N ILE A 22 -0.22 -2.62 -11.11
CA ILE A 22 -1.50 -2.79 -10.41
C ILE A 22 -1.44 -3.94 -9.38
N PRO A 23 -0.96 -5.15 -9.74
CA PRO A 23 -0.81 -6.23 -8.75
C PRO A 23 0.14 -5.88 -7.60
N ALA A 24 1.23 -5.15 -7.87
CA ALA A 24 2.16 -4.72 -6.83
C ALA A 24 1.50 -3.72 -5.86
N LEU A 25 0.74 -2.75 -6.37
CA LEU A 25 -0.02 -1.81 -5.55
C LEU A 25 -1.10 -2.53 -4.73
N LEU A 26 -1.80 -3.51 -5.31
CA LEU A 26 -2.77 -4.32 -4.56
C LEU A 26 -2.09 -5.12 -3.44
N LEU A 27 -0.91 -5.68 -3.69
CA LEU A 27 -0.14 -6.37 -2.66
C LEU A 27 0.25 -5.42 -1.51
N TYR A 28 0.71 -4.20 -1.82
CA TYR A 28 0.99 -3.19 -0.79
C TYR A 28 -0.25 -2.84 0.03
N LEU A 29 -1.40 -2.69 -0.63
CA LEU A 29 -2.67 -2.40 0.06
C LEU A 29 -3.02 -3.51 1.07
N VAL A 30 -2.87 -4.77 0.67
CA VAL A 30 -3.11 -5.93 1.55
C VAL A 30 -2.14 -5.93 2.73
N ILE A 31 -0.85 -5.67 2.49
CA ILE A 31 0.15 -5.61 3.56
C ILE A 31 -0.23 -4.52 4.57
N PHE A 32 -0.52 -3.29 4.12
CA PHE A 32 -0.91 -2.22 5.04
C PHE A 32 -2.20 -2.55 5.81
N ALA A 33 -3.18 -3.19 5.17
CA ALA A 33 -4.40 -3.62 5.86
C ALA A 33 -4.10 -4.64 6.97
N ILE A 34 -3.21 -5.61 6.73
CA ILE A 34 -2.81 -6.59 7.75
C ILE A 34 -2.16 -5.89 8.95
N PHE A 35 -1.22 -4.97 8.73
CA PHE A 35 -0.58 -4.21 9.80
C PHE A 35 -1.59 -3.35 10.57
N PHE A 36 -2.55 -2.75 9.88
CA PHE A 36 -3.61 -1.95 10.49
C PHE A 36 -4.48 -2.78 11.44
N PHE A 37 -5.00 -3.92 10.98
CA PHE A 37 -5.85 -4.79 11.79
C PHE A 37 -5.09 -5.43 12.95
N LEU A 38 -3.85 -5.89 12.72
CA LEU A 38 -3.01 -6.41 13.80
C LEU A 38 -2.75 -5.34 14.86
N SER A 39 -2.56 -4.08 14.45
CA SER A 39 -2.30 -3.00 15.40
C SER A 39 -3.54 -2.62 16.19
N LEU A 40 -4.71 -2.58 15.55
CA LEU A 40 -6.00 -2.43 16.23
C LEU A 40 -6.26 -3.56 17.23
N TYR A 41 -5.97 -4.80 16.85
CA TYR A 41 -6.13 -5.96 17.72
C TYR A 41 -5.20 -5.89 18.94
N ASN A 42 -3.92 -5.57 18.73
CA ASN A 42 -2.96 -5.43 19.83
C ASN A 42 -3.27 -4.23 20.72
N TYR A 43 -3.74 -3.12 20.14
CA TYR A 43 -4.26 -1.96 20.88
C TYR A 43 -5.41 -2.37 21.80
N TYR A 44 -6.39 -3.12 21.27
CA TYR A 44 -7.52 -3.60 22.04
C TYR A 44 -7.10 -4.54 23.19
N LEU A 45 -6.07 -5.35 22.99
CA LEU A 45 -5.53 -6.26 24.01
C LEU A 45 -4.51 -5.60 24.96
N ASN A 46 -4.22 -4.30 24.83
CA ASN A 46 -3.14 -3.61 25.53
C ASN A 46 -1.76 -4.29 25.40
N ARG A 47 -1.52 -4.94 24.26
CA ARG A 47 -0.24 -5.59 23.94
C ARG A 47 0.58 -4.70 23.03
N PRO A 48 1.92 -4.67 23.18
CA PRO A 48 2.78 -3.97 22.23
C PRO A 48 2.71 -4.62 20.86
N PHE A 49 2.61 -3.80 19.80
CA PHE A 49 2.81 -4.30 18.44
C PHE A 49 4.25 -4.75 18.22
N PHE A 50 5.19 -3.96 18.72
CA PHE A 50 6.62 -4.26 18.77
C PHE A 50 7.13 -3.95 20.18
N ASP A 51 7.97 -4.84 20.70
CA ASP A 51 8.64 -4.63 21.98
C ASP A 51 9.91 -3.80 21.77
N ILE A 52 9.74 -2.48 21.73
CA ILE A 52 10.81 -1.50 21.43
C ILE A 52 11.02 -0.50 22.56
N GLY A 53 10.58 -0.82 23.79
CA GLY A 53 10.71 0.05 24.96
C GLY A 53 9.90 1.36 24.90
N ILE A 54 9.01 1.49 23.91
CA ILE A 54 8.05 2.59 23.77
C ILE A 54 6.72 2.14 24.38
N PRO A 55 5.92 3.03 24.99
CA PRO A 55 4.59 2.68 25.49
C PRO A 55 3.75 1.94 24.42
N THR A 56 3.09 0.88 24.86
CA THR A 56 2.29 -0.02 24.02
C THR A 56 1.27 0.76 23.20
N GLU A 57 0.52 1.68 23.82
CA GLU A 57 -0.44 2.55 23.16
C GLU A 57 0.20 3.36 22.03
N THR A 58 1.36 3.98 22.28
CA THR A 58 2.06 4.79 21.29
C THR A 58 2.53 3.97 20.10
N THR A 59 3.07 2.76 20.32
CA THR A 59 3.50 1.88 19.21
C THR A 59 2.33 1.45 18.34
N ASN A 60 1.20 1.07 18.96
CA ASN A 60 0.01 0.65 18.24
C ASN A 60 -0.61 1.81 17.45
N ILE A 61 -0.74 3.00 18.06
CA ILE A 61 -1.28 4.20 17.41
C ILE A 61 -0.40 4.60 16.21
N LEU A 62 0.93 4.62 16.36
CA LEU A 62 1.85 4.93 15.27
C LEU A 62 1.67 3.94 14.11
N MET A 63 1.59 2.65 14.40
CA MET A 63 1.38 1.63 13.38
C MET A 63 0.03 1.81 12.67
N ILE A 64 -1.05 2.11 13.41
CA ILE A 64 -2.39 2.41 12.85
C ILE A 64 -2.30 3.60 11.88
N LEU A 65 -1.64 4.69 12.28
CA LEU A 65 -1.52 5.89 11.45
C LEU A 65 -0.70 5.62 10.18
N LEU A 66 0.44 4.93 10.31
CA LEU A 66 1.31 4.61 9.17
C LEU A 66 0.61 3.67 8.18
N SER A 67 -0.09 2.65 8.69
CA SER A 67 -0.82 1.70 7.84
C SER A 67 -2.04 2.35 7.18
N ALA A 68 -2.82 3.16 7.89
CA ALA A 68 -3.90 3.94 7.29
C ALA A 68 -3.40 4.90 6.20
N GLY A 69 -2.29 5.61 6.47
CA GLY A 69 -1.64 6.48 5.48
C GLY A 69 -1.14 5.70 4.25
N GLY A 70 -0.57 4.51 4.47
CA GLY A 70 -0.16 3.58 3.41
C GLY A 70 -1.33 3.12 2.54
N ILE A 71 -2.47 2.76 3.16
CA ILE A 71 -3.70 2.38 2.46
C ILE A 71 -4.20 3.54 1.59
N ILE A 72 -4.34 4.74 2.16
CA ILE A 72 -4.85 5.93 1.44
C ILE A 72 -3.95 6.27 0.25
N LYS A 73 -2.62 6.29 0.46
CA LYS A 73 -1.65 6.60 -0.59
C LYS A 73 -1.68 5.55 -1.70
N THR A 74 -1.75 4.26 -1.33
CA THR A 74 -1.79 3.16 -2.30
C THR A 74 -3.08 3.18 -3.11
N ALA A 75 -4.23 3.39 -2.45
CA ALA A 75 -5.52 3.54 -3.11
C ALA A 75 -5.55 4.74 -4.08
N TYR A 76 -5.01 5.89 -3.66
CA TYR A 76 -4.87 7.06 -4.52
C TYR A 76 -4.03 6.75 -5.77
N HIS A 77 -2.92 6.04 -5.62
CA HIS A 77 -2.11 5.61 -6.76
C HIS A 77 -2.86 4.65 -7.68
N ILE A 78 -3.62 3.69 -7.14
CA ILE A 78 -4.41 2.75 -7.95
C ILE A 78 -5.49 3.49 -8.76
N ILE A 79 -6.18 4.47 -8.17
CA ILE A 79 -7.25 5.23 -8.86
C ILE A 79 -6.68 6.15 -9.94
N LYS A 80 -5.48 6.70 -9.71
CA LYS A 80 -4.81 7.61 -10.64
C LYS A 80 -4.19 6.88 -11.85
N VAL A 81 -3.83 5.61 -11.67
CA VAL A 81 -3.24 4.70 -12.65
C VAL A 81 -4.33 4.25 -13.63
#